data_AF-A0AAD6BT47-F1
#
_entry.id   AF-A0AAD6BT47-F1
#
_cell.length_a   1.000
_cell.length_b   1.000
_cell.length_c   1.000
_cell.angle_alpha   90.00
_cell.angle_beta   90.00
_cell.angle_gamma   90.00
#
_symmetry.space_group_name_H-M   'P 1'
#
loop_
_entity.id
_entity.type
_entity.pdbx_description
1 polymer ?
#
loop_
_entity_poly.entity_id
_entity_poly.type
_entity_poly.pdbx_seq_one_letter_code
_entity_poly.pdbx_strand_id
1 'polypeptide(L)'
;MLRRPTWKAMEDGLNDDMGTLVAYFQRWRLQLNIGNTVAAAYHLSTREARRELEVRANNKHLEVQQAPKYLGVRLDRTLSFKQHLKEVKAKVTSRVALIRRLAGTTWVACAKMLRLSTQALVFSAAEYCAPAWSRSPHASKSSRE
;
A
#
# COMPACT_ATOMS: atom_id res chain seq x y z
N MET A 1 -28.52 -7.62 11.67
CA MET A 1 -27.08 -7.68 12.01
C MET A 1 -26.41 -8.72 11.11
N LEU A 2 -25.51 -8.31 10.22
CA LEU A 2 -24.74 -9.28 9.41
C LEU A 2 -23.76 -10.01 10.32
N ARG A 3 -23.93 -11.34 10.46
CA ARG A 3 -23.02 -12.19 11.23
C ARG A 3 -21.67 -12.20 10.52
N ARG A 4 -20.60 -11.82 11.21
CA ARG A 4 -19.25 -11.88 10.63
C ARG A 4 -18.91 -13.35 10.36
N PRO A 5 -18.40 -13.69 9.16
CA PRO A 5 -17.98 -15.05 8.88
C PRO A 5 -16.81 -15.43 9.79
N THR A 6 -16.70 -16.72 10.08
CA THR A 6 -15.56 -17.25 10.82
C THR A 6 -14.30 -17.16 9.95
N TRP A 7 -13.13 -17.16 10.58
CA TRP A 7 -11.86 -17.18 9.86
C TRP A 7 -11.77 -18.36 8.90
N LYS A 8 -12.22 -19.54 9.32
CA LYS A 8 -12.27 -20.73 8.47
C LYS A 8 -13.08 -20.49 7.19
N ALA A 9 -14.27 -19.92 7.30
CA ALA A 9 -15.10 -19.60 6.15
C ALA A 9 -14.47 -18.54 5.23
N MET A 10 -13.71 -17.58 5.78
CA MET A 10 -12.95 -16.62 4.97
C MET A 10 -11.78 -17.28 4.24
N GLU A 11 -11.05 -18.17 4.90
CA GLU A 11 -9.94 -18.93 4.31
C GLU A 11 -10.44 -19.86 3.19
N ASP A 12 -11.55 -20.57 3.43
CA ASP A 12 -12.16 -21.45 2.44
C ASP A 12 -12.58 -20.65 1.19
N GLY A 13 -13.27 -19.51 1.38
CA GLY A 13 -13.64 -18.63 0.26
C GLY A 13 -12.44 -18.05 -0.50
N LEU A 14 -11.38 -17.64 0.21
CA LEU A 14 -10.14 -17.18 -0.42
C LEU A 14 -9.45 -18.29 -1.21
N ASN A 15 -9.47 -19.54 -0.72
CA ASN A 15 -8.91 -20.67 -1.45
C ASN A 15 -9.72 -21.00 -2.72
N ASP A 16 -11.05 -20.91 -2.67
CA ASP A 16 -11.91 -21.08 -3.84
C ASP A 16 -11.65 -19.98 -4.90
N ASP A 17 -11.52 -18.73 -4.46
CA ASP A 17 -11.15 -17.59 -5.32
C ASP A 17 -9.75 -17.79 -5.94
N MET A 18 -8.78 -18.25 -5.15
CA MET A 18 -7.44 -18.57 -5.65
C MET A 18 -7.45 -19.72 -6.66
N GLY A 19 -8.28 -20.75 -6.46
CA GLY A 19 -8.48 -21.81 -7.43
C GLY A 19 -9.00 -21.29 -8.77
N THR A 20 -9.97 -20.37 -8.72
CA THR A 20 -10.52 -19.69 -9.90
C THR A 20 -9.46 -18.86 -10.63
N LEU A 21 -8.67 -18.07 -9.88
CA LEU A 21 -7.59 -17.25 -10.44
C LEU A 21 -6.49 -18.11 -11.06
N VAL A 22 -6.09 -19.20 -10.41
CA VAL A 22 -5.09 -20.14 -10.94
C VAL A 22 -5.58 -20.76 -12.24
N ALA A 23 -6.82 -21.24 -12.29
CA ALA A 23 -7.41 -21.81 -13.51
C ALA A 23 -7.48 -20.77 -14.64
N TYR A 24 -7.86 -19.54 -14.31
CA TYR A 24 -7.85 -18.42 -15.26
C TYR A 24 -6.44 -18.17 -15.81
N PHE A 25 -5.43 -18.01 -14.96
CA PHE A 25 -4.05 -17.78 -15.40
C PHE A 25 -3.53 -18.92 -16.28
N GLN A 26 -3.78 -20.17 -15.89
CA GLN A 26 -3.39 -21.34 -16.69
C GLN A 26 -4.04 -21.34 -18.08
N ARG A 27 -5.35 -21.06 -18.15
CA ARG A 27 -6.09 -20.95 -19.42
C ARG A 27 -5.46 -19.92 -20.37
N TRP A 28 -4.98 -18.81 -19.81
CA TRP A 28 -4.33 -17.74 -20.56
C TRP A 28 -2.80 -17.87 -20.65
N ARG A 29 -2.24 -19.03 -20.29
CA ARG A 29 -0.80 -19.32 -20.30
C ARG A 29 0.04 -18.34 -19.47
N LEU A 30 -0.54 -17.80 -18.41
CA LEU A 30 0.12 -16.97 -17.40
C LEU A 30 0.59 -17.82 -16.23
N GLN A 31 1.76 -17.51 -15.70
CA GLN A 31 2.30 -18.14 -14.49
C GLN A 31 2.18 -17.20 -13.30
N LEU A 32 1.40 -17.62 -12.29
CA LEU A 32 1.33 -16.90 -11.03
C LEU A 32 2.66 -17.03 -10.27
N ASN A 33 3.31 -15.91 -10.00
CA ASN A 33 4.51 -15.90 -9.17
C ASN A 33 4.15 -15.99 -7.69
N ILE A 34 4.14 -17.22 -7.17
CA ILE A 34 3.82 -17.51 -5.78
C ILE A 34 4.75 -16.78 -4.80
N GLY A 35 6.04 -16.63 -5.13
CA GLY A 35 7.01 -15.96 -4.25
C GLY A 35 6.75 -14.47 -4.05
N ASN A 36 6.02 -13.83 -4.99
CA ASN A 36 5.59 -12.44 -4.87
C ASN A 36 4.12 -12.30 -4.47
N THR A 37 3.40 -13.41 -4.31
CA THR A 37 1.98 -13.41 -3.92
C THR A 37 1.90 -13.57 -2.41
N VAL A 38 1.28 -12.60 -1.75
CA VAL A 38 1.17 -12.57 -0.28
C VAL A 38 -0.30 -12.50 0.15
N ALA A 39 -0.60 -13.07 1.31
CA ALA A 39 -1.84 -12.88 2.01
C ALA A 39 -1.67 -11.82 3.12
N ALA A 40 -2.73 -11.10 3.46
CA ALA A 40 -2.73 -10.15 4.57
C ALA A 40 -4.11 -10.04 5.18
N ALA A 41 -4.18 -9.99 6.51
CA ALA A 41 -5.40 -9.73 7.27
C ALA A 41 -5.40 -8.30 7.81
N TYR A 42 -6.51 -7.60 7.64
CA TYR A 42 -6.72 -6.25 8.19
C TYR A 42 -7.79 -6.30 9.26
N HIS A 43 -7.44 -5.93 10.49
CA HIS A 43 -8.33 -5.98 11.64
C HIS A 43 -7.92 -4.96 12.71
N LEU A 44 -8.82 -4.64 13.66
CA LEU A 44 -8.52 -3.72 14.78
C LEU A 44 -7.83 -4.43 15.97
N SER A 45 -8.15 -5.69 16.22
CA SER A 45 -7.41 -6.54 17.20
C SER A 45 -6.10 -7.05 16.62
N THR A 46 -4.99 -6.78 17.31
CA THR A 46 -3.63 -7.17 16.90
C THR A 46 -3.50 -8.68 16.76
N ARG A 47 -4.14 -9.43 17.67
CA ARG A 47 -4.12 -10.90 17.65
C ARG A 47 -4.74 -11.44 16.36
N GLU A 48 -5.89 -10.89 15.98
CA GLU A 48 -6.65 -11.38 14.83
C GLU A 48 -5.96 -11.07 13.50
N ALA A 49 -5.28 -9.93 13.38
CA ALA A 49 -4.60 -9.59 12.13
C ALA A 49 -3.21 -10.24 11.99
N ARG A 50 -2.60 -10.65 13.11
CA ARG A 50 -1.37 -11.45 13.14
C ARG A 50 -1.62 -12.95 12.99
N ARG A 51 -2.88 -13.33 12.83
CA ARG A 51 -3.27 -14.71 12.59
C ARG A 51 -2.61 -15.21 11.30
N GLU A 52 -2.09 -16.42 11.36
CA GLU A 52 -1.68 -17.15 10.16
C GLU A 52 -2.93 -17.54 9.37
N LEU A 53 -2.92 -17.23 8.08
CA LEU A 53 -4.02 -17.53 7.16
C LEU A 53 -3.63 -18.74 6.34
N GLU A 54 -4.47 -19.77 6.35
CA GLU A 54 -4.24 -20.97 5.54
C GLU A 54 -4.76 -20.78 4.11
N VAL A 55 -4.07 -19.93 3.33
CA VAL A 55 -4.39 -19.66 1.92
C VAL A 55 -3.33 -20.27 1.01
N ARG A 56 -3.77 -21.00 0.00
CA ARG A 56 -2.91 -21.74 -0.92
C ARG A 56 -3.17 -21.32 -2.36
N ALA A 57 -2.10 -21.35 -3.15
CA ALA A 57 -2.17 -21.20 -4.60
C ALA A 57 -1.17 -22.14 -5.26
N ASN A 58 -1.58 -22.86 -6.31
CA ASN A 58 -0.78 -23.93 -6.92
C ASN A 58 -0.23 -24.94 -5.88
N ASN A 59 -1.07 -25.35 -4.93
CA ASN A 59 -0.71 -26.23 -3.80
C ASN A 59 0.41 -25.72 -2.88
N LYS A 60 0.77 -24.43 -2.96
CA LYS A 60 1.76 -23.79 -2.08
C LYS A 60 1.09 -22.79 -1.15
N HIS A 61 1.53 -22.77 0.11
CA HIS A 61 1.06 -21.81 1.10
C HIS A 61 1.56 -20.40 0.76
N LEU A 62 0.67 -19.39 0.81
CA LEU A 62 1.05 -18.00 0.61
C LEU A 62 1.68 -17.43 1.89
N GLU A 63 2.69 -16.57 1.74
CA GLU A 63 3.26 -15.86 2.89
C GLU A 63 2.26 -14.83 3.43
N VAL A 64 2.07 -14.80 4.75
CA VAL A 64 1.26 -13.76 5.39
C VAL A 64 2.12 -12.57 5.76
N GLN A 65 1.93 -11.45 5.06
CA GLN A 65 2.67 -10.22 5.30
C GLN A 65 1.82 -9.22 6.10
N GLN A 66 2.39 -8.67 7.17
CA GLN A 66 1.66 -7.78 8.09
C GLN A 66 1.49 -6.33 7.59
N ALA A 67 2.38 -5.90 6.69
CA ALA A 67 2.36 -4.56 6.12
C ALA A 67 2.78 -4.58 4.64
N PRO A 68 2.03 -5.29 3.78
CA PRO A 68 2.41 -5.46 2.39
C PRO A 68 2.42 -4.14 1.64
N LYS A 69 3.29 -4.08 0.63
CA LYS A 69 3.38 -2.93 -0.27
C LYS A 69 2.62 -3.25 -1.55
N TYR A 70 1.46 -2.64 -1.73
CA TYR A 70 0.64 -2.79 -2.92
C TYR A 70 0.65 -1.48 -3.72
N LEU A 71 1.05 -1.55 -5.00
CA LEU A 71 1.16 -0.39 -5.90
C LEU A 71 1.84 0.82 -5.23
N GLY A 72 2.97 0.61 -4.57
CA GLY A 72 3.71 1.69 -3.91
C GLY A 72 3.18 2.14 -2.54
N VAL A 73 2.00 1.69 -2.11
CA VAL A 73 1.38 2.03 -0.82
C VAL A 73 1.60 0.90 0.18
N ARG A 74 2.00 1.25 1.41
CA ARG A 74 2.07 0.25 2.50
C ARG A 74 0.73 0.19 3.21
N LEU A 75 0.17 -1.00 3.27
CA LEU A 75 -1.11 -1.29 3.91
C LEU A 75 -0.82 -1.87 5.30
N ASP A 76 -0.89 -1.04 6.34
CA ASP A 76 -0.77 -1.55 7.71
C ASP A 76 -2.05 -2.26 8.15
N ARG A 77 -1.90 -3.11 9.16
CA ARG A 77 -2.96 -3.88 9.83
C ARG A 77 -4.32 -3.20 9.98
N THR A 78 -4.31 -1.93 10.36
CA THR A 78 -5.53 -1.13 10.63
C THR A 78 -5.92 -0.19 9.49
N LEU A 79 -5.16 -0.24 8.39
CA LEU A 79 -5.23 0.70 7.28
C LEU A 79 -5.14 2.15 7.78
N SER A 80 -4.27 2.42 8.77
CA SER A 80 -3.98 3.76 9.29
C SER A 80 -3.02 4.54 8.38
N PHE A 81 -2.30 3.83 7.51
CA PHE A 81 -1.28 4.33 6.59
C PHE A 81 -0.14 5.12 7.25
N LYS A 82 0.03 5.05 8.58
CA LYS A 82 1.05 5.82 9.31
C LYS A 82 2.47 5.56 8.80
N GLN A 83 2.81 4.30 8.57
CA GLN A 83 4.12 3.93 8.03
C GLN A 83 4.31 4.47 6.61
N HIS A 84 3.29 4.35 5.76
CA HIS A 84 3.30 4.91 4.41
C HIS A 84 3.47 6.43 4.44
N LEU A 85 2.71 7.15 5.27
CA LEU A 85 2.79 8.60 5.42
C LEU A 85 4.15 9.06 5.92
N LYS A 86 4.81 8.29 6.80
CA LYS A 86 6.20 8.57 7.22
C LYS A 86 7.18 8.50 6.04
N GLU A 87 7.04 7.47 5.20
CA GLU A 87 7.85 7.31 3.98
C GLU A 87 7.58 8.41 2.95
N VAL A 88 6.30 8.76 2.73
CA VAL A 88 5.90 9.86 1.85
C VAL A 88 6.45 11.19 2.36
N LYS A 89 6.31 11.48 3.67
CA LYS A 89 6.88 12.68 4.31
C LYS A 89 8.37 12.79 4.07
N ALA A 90 9.14 11.72 4.29
CA ALA A 90 10.58 11.72 4.07
C ALA A 90 10.92 11.99 2.59
N LYS A 91 10.23 11.31 1.66
CA LYS A 91 10.42 11.47 0.21
C LYS A 91 10.09 12.89 -0.26
N VAL A 92 8.97 13.45 0.18
CA VAL A 92 8.53 14.81 -0.12
C VAL A 92 9.51 15.84 0.45
N THR A 93 9.95 15.66 1.71
CA THR A 93 10.87 16.59 2.38
C THR A 93 12.20 16.70 1.64
N SER A 94 12.77 15.56 1.21
CA SER A 94 14.00 15.54 0.39
C SER A 94 13.83 16.32 -0.93
N ARG A 95 12.70 16.13 -1.61
CA ARG A 95 12.41 16.81 -2.88
C ARG A 95 12.18 18.31 -2.69
N VAL A 96 11.48 18.72 -1.63
CA VAL A 96 11.31 20.13 -1.27
C VAL A 96 12.66 20.78 -0.96
N ALA A 97 13.56 20.08 -0.26
CA ALA A 97 14.91 20.59 -0.01
C ALA A 97 15.70 20.85 -1.31
N LEU A 98 15.56 19.98 -2.31
CA LEU A 98 16.14 20.17 -3.64
C LEU A 98 15.55 21.40 -4.34
N ILE A 99 14.21 21.55 -4.34
CA ILE A 99 13.56 22.73 -4.93
C ILE A 99 14.02 24.02 -4.25
N ARG A 100 14.16 24.03 -2.92
CA ARG A 100 14.67 25.19 -2.17
C ARG A 100 16.10 25.56 -2.58
N ARG A 101 16.97 24.56 -2.80
CA ARG A 101 18.33 24.81 -3.30
C ARG A 101 18.32 25.40 -4.70
N LEU A 102 17.48 24.88 -5.60
CA LEU A 102 17.33 25.42 -6.95
C LEU A 102 16.83 26.87 -6.93
N ALA A 103 15.86 27.18 -6.07
CA ALA A 103 15.31 28.53 -5.95
C ALA A 103 16.35 29.57 -5.49
N GLY A 104 17.42 29.14 -4.81
CA GLY A 104 18.55 30.01 -4.43
C GLY A 104 19.57 30.26 -5.54
N THR A 105 19.43 29.63 -6.72
CA THR A 105 20.36 29.79 -7.84
C THR A 105 19.85 30.83 -8.84
N THR A 106 20.64 31.85 -9.11
CA THR A 106 20.30 32.96 -10.02
C THR A 106 20.32 32.59 -11.49
N TRP A 107 21.04 31.52 -11.86
CA TRP A 107 21.35 31.23 -13.26
C TRP A 107 20.29 30.37 -13.98
N VAL A 108 19.52 29.54 -13.27
CA VAL A 108 18.68 28.50 -13.92
C VAL A 108 17.22 28.51 -13.44
N ALA A 109 16.89 29.09 -12.29
CA ALA A 109 15.59 28.92 -11.64
C ALA A 109 14.57 30.04 -11.92
N CYS A 110 14.01 30.09 -13.13
CA CYS A 110 12.84 30.94 -13.37
C CYS A 110 11.59 30.35 -12.69
N ALA A 111 10.63 31.21 -12.31
CA ALA A 111 9.43 30.81 -11.55
C ALA A 111 8.63 29.69 -12.23
N LYS A 112 8.55 29.69 -13.57
CA LYS A 112 7.88 28.65 -14.36
C LYS A 112 8.53 27.28 -14.16
N MET A 113 9.86 27.22 -14.19
CA MET A 113 10.59 25.98 -14.00
C MET A 113 10.46 25.47 -12.57
N LEU A 114 10.58 26.34 -11.56
CA LEU A 114 10.38 25.96 -10.16
C LEU A 114 8.98 25.38 -9.93
N ARG A 115 7.93 25.98 -10.51
CA ARG A 115 6.57 25.46 -10.43
C ARG A 115 6.46 24.07 -11.07
N LEU A 116 6.97 23.92 -12.29
CA LEU A 116 6.95 22.65 -13.01
C LEU A 116 7.70 21.56 -12.24
N SER A 117 8.91 21.86 -11.75
CA SER A 117 9.71 20.93 -10.95
C SER A 117 9.02 20.57 -9.64
N THR A 118 8.33 21.52 -8.99
CA THR A 118 7.55 21.25 -7.77
C THR A 118 6.39 20.32 -8.07
N GLN A 119 5.64 20.54 -9.15
CA GLN A 119 4.56 19.63 -9.58
C GLN A 119 5.10 18.23 -9.91
N ALA A 120 6.14 18.16 -10.72
CA ALA A 120 6.71 16.91 -11.20
C ALA A 120 7.40 16.09 -10.11
N LEU A 121 8.04 16.72 -9.12
CA LEU A 121 8.77 16.03 -8.07
C LEU A 121 7.99 15.95 -6.76
N VAL A 122 7.44 17.05 -6.28
CA VAL A 122 6.83 17.09 -4.95
C VAL A 122 5.40 16.54 -5.01
N PHE A 123 4.54 17.16 -5.81
CA PHE A 123 3.11 16.78 -5.86
C PHE A 123 2.92 15.37 -6.41
N SER A 124 3.65 14.97 -7.45
CA SER A 124 3.59 13.60 -7.97
C SER A 124 3.88 12.51 -6.92
N ALA A 125 4.72 12.79 -5.91
CA ALA A 125 4.98 11.85 -4.82
C ALA A 125 4.02 12.01 -3.64
N ALA A 126 3.57 13.23 -3.36
CA ALA A 126 2.66 13.52 -2.25
C ALA A 126 1.24 13.02 -2.54
N GLU A 127 0.78 13.17 -3.78
CA GLU A 127 -0.60 12.89 -4.17
C GLU A 127 -0.78 11.47 -4.74
N TYR A 128 0.32 10.76 -4.99
CA TYR A 128 0.26 9.39 -5.45
C TYR A 128 -0.52 8.51 -4.46
N CYS A 129 -1.57 7.86 -4.98
CA CYS A 129 -2.50 7.05 -4.22
C CYS A 129 -3.16 7.77 -3.02
N ALA A 130 -3.18 9.11 -3.00
CA ALA A 130 -3.90 9.88 -1.99
C ALA A 130 -5.36 9.46 -1.78
N PRO A 131 -6.13 9.10 -2.83
CA PRO A 131 -7.49 8.59 -2.64
C PRO A 131 -7.57 7.32 -1.77
N ALA A 132 -6.53 6.49 -1.75
CA ALA A 132 -6.51 5.25 -0.96
C ALA A 132 -6.35 5.50 0.55
N TRP A 133 -5.51 6.48 0.95
CA TRP A 133 -5.18 6.71 2.35
C TRP A 133 -5.81 7.96 2.97
N SER A 134 -6.17 8.98 2.17
CA SER A 134 -6.70 10.27 2.66
C SER A 134 -8.07 10.15 3.35
N ARG A 135 -8.84 9.13 3.00
CA ARG A 135 -10.17 8.85 3.57
C ARG A 135 -10.17 7.80 4.67
N SER A 136 -8.99 7.35 5.11
CA SER A 136 -8.95 6.36 6.19
C SER A 136 -9.42 6.99 7.50
N PRO A 137 -10.44 6.41 8.16
CA PRO A 137 -10.88 6.88 9.48
C PRO A 137 -9.81 6.64 10.56
N HIS A 138 -8.81 5.81 10.27
CA HIS A 138 -7.72 5.48 11.20
C HIS A 138 -6.45 6.31 10.94
N ALA A 139 -6.42 7.12 9.86
CA ALA A 139 -5.30 8.01 9.56
C ALA A 139 -5.33 9.31 10.40
N SER A 140 -6.48 9.69 10.95
CA SER A 140 -6.64 10.92 11.74
C SER A 140 -6.04 10.77 13.14
N LYS A 141 -4.72 10.99 13.25
CA LYS A 141 -3.99 11.37 14.48
C LYS A 141 -2.51 11.64 14.15
N SER A 142 -2.24 12.58 13.24
CA SER A 142 -0.87 13.04 12.97
C SER A 142 -0.82 14.55 12.75
N SER A 143 -1.16 15.33 13.78
CA SER A 143 -0.84 16.76 13.88
C SER A 143 -1.28 17.33 15.24
N ARG A 144 -0.52 17.00 16.30
CA ARG A 144 -0.40 17.78 17.55
C ARG A 144 0.95 17.43 18.18
N GLU A 145 2.04 17.70 17.47
CA GLU A 145 3.40 17.83 18.01
C GLU A 145 4.14 18.87 17.18
#